data_AF-A0A6B2FYN1-F1
#
_entry.id   AF-A0A6B2FYN1-F1
#
_cell.length_a   1.000
_cell.length_b   1.000
_cell.length_c   1.000
_cell.angle_alpha   90.00
_cell.angle_beta   90.00
_cell.angle_gamma   90.00
#
_symmetry.space_group_name_H-M   'P 1'
#
loop_
_entity.id
_entity.type
_entity.pdbx_description
1 polymer ?
#
loop_
_entity_poly.entity_id
_entity_poly.type
_entity_poly.pdbx_seq_one_letter_code
_entity_poly.pdbx_strand_id
1 'polypeptide(L)'
;HLQYGYVVERHLRDGDVIVFNRQPTLHKMSMMGHRIRVLPWSTFRLNLSVTTPYNADFDGDEMNMHVPQSIGCRAEIQGLSMVPRNFLTPQSNRPCMGIVQDALTGACILTRRDSFIEVENVMNLIMWAEGSHTDMPIPAILKPKPLWTGKQLFTLFIPKGINCMGAHSTHPDSEDKSVYRYISPGDTKVLIEDGILLSGIVCSRTLGRSSGSLIHIIVLELGSDVAKRFFSQIQRFINNFLCIVGHSIGIADCIADRDTYSEIQQTIFESKRQVIDIIERAHNNELKTTPGNTLKQTFENEVNKILNSCRDSTGSCAQK
;
A
#
# COMPACT_ATOMS: atom_id res chain seq x y z
N HIS A 1 11.97 43.59 -32.35
CA HIS A 1 11.93 44.11 -30.97
C HIS A 1 10.59 43.76 -30.35
N LEU A 2 10.56 43.20 -29.14
CA LEU A 2 9.31 42.97 -28.38
C LEU A 2 8.91 44.27 -27.68
N GLN A 3 7.61 44.57 -27.62
CA GLN A 3 7.05 45.73 -26.91
C GLN A 3 6.24 45.29 -25.69
N TYR A 4 6.11 46.17 -24.70
CA TYR A 4 5.25 45.90 -23.53
C TYR A 4 3.80 45.69 -23.97
N GLY A 5 3.16 44.67 -23.40
CA GLY A 5 1.80 44.25 -23.77
C GLY A 5 1.74 43.15 -24.83
N TYR A 6 2.85 42.77 -25.46
CA TYR A 6 2.87 41.65 -26.41
C TYR A 6 2.76 40.30 -25.68
N VAL A 7 2.06 39.36 -26.30
CA VAL A 7 1.94 37.98 -25.84
C VAL A 7 3.00 37.13 -26.52
N VAL A 8 3.71 36.30 -25.75
CA VAL A 8 4.71 35.37 -26.25
C VAL A 8 4.30 33.96 -25.91
N GLU A 9 4.00 33.16 -26.94
CA GLU A 9 3.74 31.73 -26.81
C GLU A 9 5.07 30.99 -26.70
N ARG A 10 5.42 30.61 -25.47
CA ARG A 10 6.65 29.86 -25.18
C ARG A 10 6.36 28.37 -25.07
N HIS A 11 7.39 27.57 -25.27
CA HIS A 11 7.36 26.16 -24.89
C HIS A 11 7.14 25.97 -23.38
N LEU A 12 6.58 24.82 -23.04
CA LEU A 12 6.46 24.34 -21.67
C LEU A 12 7.85 24.18 -21.04
N ARG A 13 7.94 24.52 -19.77
CA ARG A 13 9.17 24.45 -18.96
C ARG A 13 8.90 23.77 -17.64
N ASP A 14 9.97 23.40 -16.97
CA ASP A 14 9.91 22.85 -15.61
C ASP A 14 9.13 23.77 -14.67
N GLY A 15 8.26 23.15 -13.85
CA GLY A 15 7.41 23.85 -12.89
C GLY A 15 6.12 24.45 -13.45
N ASP A 16 5.89 24.39 -14.77
CA ASP A 16 4.58 24.71 -15.34
C ASP A 16 3.51 23.73 -14.83
N VAL A 17 2.28 24.22 -14.69
CA VAL A 17 1.15 23.44 -14.17
C VAL A 17 0.33 22.92 -15.34
N ILE A 18 0.03 21.62 -15.31
CA ILE A 18 -0.82 20.94 -16.31
C ILE A 18 -1.89 20.14 -15.60
N VAL A 19 -2.95 19.82 -16.33
CA VAL A 19 -3.95 18.86 -15.89
C VAL A 19 -3.71 17.54 -16.61
N PHE A 20 -3.75 16.45 -15.87
CA PHE A 20 -3.48 15.11 -16.37
C PHE A 20 -4.66 14.19 -16.06
N ASN A 21 -5.11 13.40 -17.04
CA ASN A 21 -6.21 12.45 -16.88
C ASN A 21 -5.98 11.13 -17.61
N ARG A 22 -6.64 10.08 -17.09
CA ARG A 22 -6.77 8.77 -17.75
C ARG A 22 -8.25 8.52 -18.04
N GLN A 23 -8.54 7.99 -19.23
CA GLN A 23 -9.89 7.59 -19.61
C GLN A 23 -10.15 6.13 -19.20
N PRO A 24 -11.38 5.78 -18.76
CA PRO A 24 -12.53 6.65 -18.50
C PRO A 24 -12.38 7.44 -17.18
N THR A 25 -12.81 8.70 -17.18
CA THR A 25 -12.75 9.58 -16.00
C THR A 25 -14.00 9.39 -15.15
N LEU A 26 -13.94 8.50 -14.16
CA LEU A 26 -15.11 8.12 -13.34
C LEU A 26 -15.32 8.98 -12.09
N HIS A 27 -14.27 9.65 -11.62
CA HIS A 27 -14.33 10.46 -10.41
C HIS A 27 -13.39 11.66 -10.52
N LYS A 28 -13.58 12.68 -9.66
CA LYS A 28 -12.75 13.91 -9.63
C LYS A 28 -11.24 13.62 -9.66
N MET A 29 -10.82 12.57 -8.95
CA MET A 29 -9.43 12.16 -8.83
C MET A 29 -8.82 11.58 -10.10
N SER A 30 -9.61 11.34 -11.15
CA SER A 30 -9.13 10.88 -12.46
C SER A 30 -8.63 12.05 -13.31
N MET A 31 -8.73 13.29 -12.83
CA MET A 31 -8.23 14.50 -13.48
C MET A 31 -7.62 15.44 -12.42
N MET A 32 -6.30 15.52 -12.38
CA MET A 32 -5.58 16.29 -11.36
C MET A 32 -4.47 17.14 -11.96
N GLY A 33 -4.13 18.22 -11.24
CA GLY A 33 -3.04 19.12 -11.56
C GLY A 33 -1.68 18.57 -11.15
N HIS A 34 -0.72 18.59 -12.07
CA HIS A 34 0.69 18.21 -11.86
C HIS A 34 1.63 19.36 -12.23
N ARG A 35 2.88 19.27 -11.76
CA ARG A 35 3.96 20.14 -12.21
C ARG A 35 4.80 19.41 -13.23
N ILE A 36 5.11 20.08 -14.34
CA ILE A 36 5.97 19.54 -15.39
C ILE A 36 7.39 19.39 -14.86
N ARG A 37 8.00 18.26 -15.18
CA ARG A 37 9.44 18.08 -15.22
C ARG A 37 9.79 17.50 -16.60
N VAL A 38 10.53 18.26 -17.39
CA VAL A 38 10.99 17.85 -18.72
C VAL A 38 12.09 16.82 -18.53
N LEU A 39 11.89 15.65 -19.12
CA LEU A 39 12.81 14.53 -19.07
C LEU A 39 13.13 14.09 -20.50
N PRO A 40 14.28 13.44 -20.72
CA PRO A 40 14.51 12.73 -21.99
C PRO A 40 13.45 11.62 -22.17
N TRP A 41 13.32 11.13 -23.41
CA TRP A 41 12.40 10.07 -23.85
C TRP A 41 10.95 10.50 -24.10
N SER A 42 10.17 9.61 -24.72
CA SER A 42 8.85 9.93 -25.32
C SER A 42 7.66 9.38 -24.52
N THR A 43 7.81 9.20 -23.20
CA THR A 43 6.74 8.69 -22.32
C THR A 43 6.46 9.63 -21.15
N PHE A 44 5.20 9.72 -20.75
CA PHE A 44 4.85 10.41 -19.51
C PHE A 44 5.32 9.61 -18.30
N ARG A 45 5.80 10.31 -17.27
CA ARG A 45 6.24 9.71 -16.01
C ARG A 45 5.49 10.36 -14.87
N LEU A 46 4.92 9.53 -13.99
CA LEU A 46 4.23 9.94 -12.78
C LEU A 46 4.72 9.12 -11.59
N ASN A 47 4.47 9.63 -10.39
CA ASN A 47 4.78 8.93 -9.15
C ASN A 47 3.87 7.71 -8.96
N LEU A 48 4.42 6.59 -8.47
CA LEU A 48 3.69 5.34 -8.25
C LEU A 48 2.48 5.49 -7.32
N SER A 49 2.54 6.35 -6.30
CA SER A 49 1.38 6.55 -5.40
C SER A 49 0.20 7.26 -6.06
N VAL A 50 0.41 7.87 -7.22
CA VAL A 50 -0.63 8.55 -7.99
C VAL A 50 -1.26 7.62 -9.04
N THR A 51 -0.73 6.42 -9.26
CA THR A 51 -1.34 5.45 -10.18
C THR A 51 -2.69 4.97 -9.67
N THR A 52 -2.85 4.83 -8.35
CA THR A 52 -4.09 4.35 -7.73
C THR A 52 -5.32 5.19 -8.07
N PRO A 53 -5.32 6.54 -7.91
CA PRO A 53 -6.45 7.35 -8.35
C PRO A 53 -6.63 7.36 -9.87
N TYR A 54 -5.59 7.17 -10.68
CA TYR A 54 -5.77 7.04 -12.13
C TYR A 54 -6.21 5.64 -12.58
N ASN A 55 -6.15 4.66 -11.68
CA ASN A 55 -6.28 3.24 -11.98
C ASN A 55 -5.33 2.81 -13.13
N ALA A 56 -4.08 3.28 -13.08
CA ALA A 56 -3.06 3.02 -14.09
C ALA A 56 -2.09 1.90 -13.66
N ASP A 57 -1.60 1.11 -14.60
CA ASP A 57 -0.73 -0.07 -14.36
C ASP A 57 0.49 -0.18 -15.28
N PHE A 58 0.69 0.76 -16.21
CA PHE A 58 1.85 0.86 -17.10
C PHE A 58 2.05 -0.30 -18.08
N ASP A 59 1.00 -1.05 -18.42
CA ASP A 59 1.05 -2.16 -19.38
C ASP A 59 0.85 -1.76 -20.86
N GLY A 60 0.79 -0.45 -21.13
CA GLY A 60 0.40 0.12 -22.43
C GLY A 60 -0.56 1.32 -22.31
N ASP A 61 -0.88 1.72 -21.08
CA ASP A 61 -1.74 2.86 -20.76
C ASP A 61 -1.39 4.18 -21.48
N GLU A 62 -2.42 4.82 -22.02
CA GLU A 62 -2.37 6.19 -22.54
C GLU A 62 -3.06 7.17 -21.58
N MET A 63 -2.47 8.35 -21.43
CA MET A 63 -2.99 9.43 -20.59
C MET A 63 -2.90 10.76 -21.33
N ASN A 64 -3.90 11.61 -21.10
CA ASN A 64 -4.01 12.90 -21.77
C ASN A 64 -3.49 14.02 -20.86
N MET A 65 -2.84 15.01 -21.49
CA MET A 65 -2.31 16.20 -20.84
C MET A 65 -2.97 17.44 -21.41
N HIS A 66 -3.52 18.27 -20.54
CA HIS A 66 -4.15 19.54 -20.89
C HIS A 66 -3.37 20.70 -20.28
N VAL A 67 -2.98 21.66 -21.12
CA VAL A 67 -2.19 22.83 -20.71
C VAL A 67 -3.11 24.04 -20.52
N PRO A 68 -3.23 24.59 -19.30
CA PRO A 68 -3.99 25.81 -19.06
C PRO A 68 -3.31 27.01 -19.74
N GLN A 69 -4.05 27.71 -20.61
CA GLN A 69 -3.52 28.86 -21.36
C GLN A 69 -3.64 30.18 -20.57
N SER A 70 -4.71 30.35 -19.79
CA SER A 70 -4.92 31.57 -19.01
C SER A 70 -4.27 31.49 -17.63
N ILE A 71 -3.78 32.63 -17.14
CA ILE A 71 -3.18 32.73 -15.81
C ILE A 71 -4.23 32.41 -14.72
N GLY A 72 -5.49 32.82 -14.94
CA GLY A 72 -6.61 32.49 -14.04
C GLY A 72 -6.83 30.99 -13.91
N CYS A 73 -6.88 30.26 -15.04
CA CYS A 73 -7.03 28.80 -15.02
C CYS A 73 -5.82 28.11 -14.38
N ARG A 74 -4.60 28.61 -14.63
CA ARG A 74 -3.39 28.11 -13.95
C ARG A 74 -3.50 28.26 -12.43
N ALA A 75 -3.95 29.42 -11.95
CA ALA A 75 -4.15 29.68 -10.52
C ALA A 75 -5.26 28.79 -9.93
N GLU A 76 -6.35 28.57 -10.65
CA GLU A 76 -7.45 27.70 -10.25
C GLU A 76 -6.98 26.25 -10.05
N ILE A 77 -6.27 25.70 -11.03
CA ILE A 77 -5.70 24.34 -10.92
C ILE A 77 -4.75 24.26 -9.74
N GLN A 78 -3.88 25.27 -9.57
CA GLN A 78 -2.93 25.32 -8.46
C GLN A 78 -3.61 25.39 -7.08
N GLY A 79 -4.74 26.10 -7.00
CA GLY A 79 -5.51 26.30 -5.76
C GLY A 79 -6.48 25.17 -5.41
N LEU A 80 -7.02 24.46 -6.39
CA LEU A 80 -8.12 23.49 -6.19
C LEU A 80 -7.77 22.06 -6.58
N SER A 81 -7.13 21.88 -7.74
CA SER A 81 -7.08 20.58 -8.42
C SER A 81 -5.70 19.92 -8.41
N MET A 82 -4.68 20.54 -7.80
CA MET A 82 -3.37 19.91 -7.65
C MET A 82 -3.45 18.57 -6.90
N VAL A 83 -2.63 17.59 -7.31
CA VAL A 83 -2.52 16.26 -6.69
C VAL A 83 -2.46 16.32 -5.15
N PRO A 84 -1.57 17.09 -4.50
CA PRO A 84 -1.48 17.11 -3.04
C PRO A 84 -2.76 17.58 -2.37
N ARG A 85 -3.47 18.55 -2.95
CA ARG A 85 -4.72 19.07 -2.40
C ARG A 85 -5.85 18.05 -2.42
N ASN A 86 -5.68 16.98 -3.19
CA ASN A 86 -6.68 15.95 -3.36
C ASN A 86 -6.20 14.60 -2.79
N PHE A 87 -5.33 14.60 -1.76
CA PHE A 87 -4.95 13.36 -1.06
C PHE A 87 -6.16 12.61 -0.48
N LEU A 88 -7.14 13.33 0.08
CA LEU A 88 -8.35 12.77 0.67
C LEU A 88 -9.52 12.84 -0.30
N THR A 89 -10.26 11.73 -0.44
CA THR A 89 -11.50 11.72 -1.22
C THR A 89 -12.71 12.02 -0.33
N PRO A 90 -13.60 12.95 -0.72
CA PRO A 90 -14.84 13.21 0.02
C PRO A 90 -15.86 12.06 -0.09
N GLN A 91 -15.68 11.13 -1.03
CA GLN A 91 -16.60 9.99 -1.20
C GLN A 91 -16.59 9.05 0.00
N SER A 92 -15.43 8.87 0.64
CA SER A 92 -15.24 7.90 1.74
C SER A 92 -14.39 8.44 2.88
N ASN A 93 -14.11 9.75 2.91
CA ASN A 93 -13.34 10.43 3.95
C ASN A 93 -12.03 9.71 4.31
N ARG A 94 -11.32 9.21 3.29
CA ARG A 94 -10.06 8.47 3.43
C ARG A 94 -9.07 8.89 2.35
N PRO A 95 -7.76 8.58 2.51
CA PRO A 95 -6.79 8.82 1.46
C PRO A 95 -7.12 8.05 0.20
N CYS A 96 -6.99 8.68 -0.96
CA CYS A 96 -7.09 8.01 -2.26
C CYS A 96 -5.73 7.56 -2.81
N MET A 97 -4.64 8.07 -2.23
CA MET A 97 -3.26 7.71 -2.53
C MET A 97 -2.63 7.04 -1.30
N GLY A 98 -1.74 6.08 -1.54
CA GLY A 98 -1.02 5.35 -0.49
C GLY A 98 0.32 4.86 -1.03
N ILE A 99 1.20 4.38 -0.16
CA ILE A 99 2.42 3.67 -0.59
C ILE A 99 1.98 2.31 -1.13
N VAL A 100 2.45 1.96 -2.32
CA VAL A 100 2.04 0.78 -3.09
C VAL A 100 3.25 0.03 -3.61
N GLN A 101 3.03 -1.22 -4.06
CA GLN A 101 4.03 -2.07 -4.71
C GLN A 101 5.32 -2.20 -3.88
N ASP A 102 6.47 -2.12 -4.53
CA ASP A 102 7.80 -2.34 -3.97
C ASP A 102 8.07 -1.47 -2.74
N ALA A 103 7.67 -0.20 -2.77
CA ALA A 103 7.85 0.69 -1.63
C ALA A 103 7.06 0.23 -0.40
N LEU A 104 5.90 -0.42 -0.59
CA LEU A 104 5.12 -0.96 0.53
C LEU A 104 5.76 -2.23 1.08
N THR A 105 6.19 -3.15 0.20
CA THR A 105 6.89 -4.38 0.58
C THR A 105 8.20 -4.07 1.30
N GLY A 106 8.99 -3.14 0.75
CA GLY A 106 10.21 -2.66 1.35
C GLY A 106 9.98 -1.98 2.71
N ALA A 107 8.88 -1.24 2.90
CA ALA A 107 8.54 -0.66 4.21
C ALA A 107 8.31 -1.77 5.25
N CYS A 108 7.58 -2.82 4.85
CA CYS A 108 7.30 -3.96 5.71
C CYS A 108 8.59 -4.66 6.13
N ILE A 109 9.47 -4.99 5.16
CA ILE A 109 10.77 -5.63 5.42
C ILE A 109 11.65 -4.75 6.31
N LEU A 110 11.77 -3.46 5.97
CA LEU A 110 12.57 -2.49 6.72
C LEU A 110 12.12 -2.41 8.18
N THR A 111 10.82 -2.37 8.43
CA THR A 111 10.26 -2.13 9.77
C THR A 111 10.07 -3.40 10.59
N ARG A 112 10.55 -4.57 10.14
CA ARG A 112 10.63 -5.77 11.00
C ARG A 112 11.58 -5.58 12.18
N ARG A 113 11.39 -6.36 13.25
CA ARG A 113 12.20 -6.28 14.47
C ARG A 113 13.65 -6.75 14.27
N ASP A 114 13.85 -7.70 13.36
CA ASP A 114 15.13 -8.31 12.99
C ASP A 114 15.88 -7.53 11.89
N SER A 115 15.33 -6.43 11.41
CA SER A 115 15.94 -5.58 10.39
C SER A 115 16.98 -4.64 11.02
N PHE A 116 18.25 -5.02 10.90
CA PHE A 116 19.40 -4.24 11.33
C PHE A 116 20.22 -3.76 10.14
N ILE A 117 20.66 -2.50 10.19
CA ILE A 117 21.39 -1.85 9.10
C ILE A 117 22.71 -1.31 9.66
N GLU A 118 23.80 -1.64 8.96
CA GLU A 118 25.14 -1.21 9.30
C GLU A 118 25.40 0.25 8.90
N VAL A 119 26.38 0.87 9.56
CA VAL A 119 26.70 2.30 9.38
C VAL A 119 26.91 2.71 7.91
N GLU A 120 27.57 1.89 7.10
CA GLU A 120 27.85 2.19 5.69
C GLU A 120 26.57 2.32 4.87
N ASN A 121 25.66 1.36 5.05
CA ASN A 121 24.36 1.35 4.40
C ASN A 121 23.46 2.47 4.94
N VAL A 122 23.50 2.73 6.25
CA VAL A 122 22.78 3.86 6.86
C VAL A 122 23.19 5.17 6.20
N MET A 123 24.49 5.45 6.12
CA MET A 123 25.04 6.68 5.51
C MET A 123 24.59 6.84 4.06
N ASN A 124 24.64 5.77 3.26
CA ASN A 124 24.17 5.80 1.88
C ASN A 124 22.66 6.10 1.80
N LEU A 125 21.85 5.42 2.62
CA LEU A 125 20.39 5.57 2.60
C LEU A 125 19.94 6.98 3.02
N ILE A 126 20.63 7.63 3.96
CA ILE A 126 20.30 8.98 4.42
C ILE A 126 20.56 10.05 3.36
N MET A 127 21.44 9.81 2.40
CA MET A 127 21.64 10.74 1.29
C MET A 127 20.35 10.98 0.48
N TRP A 128 19.41 10.04 0.53
CA TRP A 128 18.12 10.16 -0.14
C TRP A 128 17.05 10.90 0.67
N ALA A 129 17.31 11.21 1.94
CA ALA A 129 16.45 12.03 2.78
C ALA A 129 16.64 13.52 2.44
N GLU A 130 15.55 14.22 2.12
CA GLU A 130 15.58 15.66 1.89
C GLU A 130 15.41 16.40 3.23
N GLY A 131 16.49 16.92 3.81
CA GLY A 131 16.46 17.66 5.08
C GLY A 131 17.83 17.90 5.70
N SER A 132 17.87 18.62 6.82
CA SER A 132 19.08 18.80 7.61
C SER A 132 19.49 17.48 8.24
N HIS A 133 20.61 16.90 7.79
CA HIS A 133 21.23 15.65 8.28
C HIS A 133 21.73 15.72 9.74
N THR A 134 21.32 16.74 10.48
CA THR A 134 21.90 17.12 11.78
C THR A 134 21.39 16.25 12.94
N ASP A 135 20.27 15.55 12.77
CA ASP A 135 19.60 14.78 13.82
C ASP A 135 19.73 13.26 13.58
N MET A 136 20.94 12.77 13.33
CA MET A 136 21.16 11.33 13.19
C MET A 136 20.97 10.61 14.54
N PRO A 137 20.11 9.58 14.63
CA PRO A 137 19.85 8.90 15.88
C PRO A 137 21.05 8.04 16.26
N ILE A 138 21.27 7.91 17.56
CA ILE A 138 22.24 6.97 18.12
C ILE A 138 21.80 5.55 17.72
N PRO A 139 22.72 4.67 17.29
CA PRO A 139 22.38 3.29 16.94
C PRO A 139 21.68 2.59 18.11
N ALA A 140 20.63 1.81 17.81
CA ALA A 140 19.92 1.02 18.83
C ALA A 140 20.85 0.05 19.56
N ILE A 141 21.84 -0.51 18.86
CA ILE A 141 22.84 -1.41 19.42
C ILE A 141 24.20 -0.76 19.26
N LEU A 142 24.91 -0.55 20.37
CA LEU A 142 26.23 0.08 20.39
C LEU A 142 27.38 -0.93 20.35
N LYS A 143 27.20 -2.11 20.97
CA LYS A 143 28.19 -3.18 21.05
C LYS A 143 27.54 -4.52 20.66
N PRO A 144 28.27 -5.45 20.00
CA PRO A 144 29.69 -5.38 19.64
C PRO A 144 29.99 -4.47 18.43
N LYS A 145 29.00 -4.20 17.57
CA LYS A 145 29.08 -3.29 16.42
C LYS A 145 27.90 -2.31 16.46
N PRO A 146 28.06 -1.05 16.02
CA PRO A 146 26.95 -0.11 15.92
C PRO A 146 25.94 -0.56 14.84
N LEU A 147 24.70 -0.80 15.24
CA LEU A 147 23.61 -1.19 14.35
C LEU A 147 22.38 -0.31 14.59
N TRP A 148 21.77 0.15 13.49
CA TRP A 148 20.51 0.86 13.49
C TRP A 148 19.38 -0.09 13.15
N THR A 149 18.21 0.11 13.75
CA THR A 149 17.01 -0.61 13.32
C THR A 149 16.35 0.11 12.15
N GLY A 150 15.67 -0.64 11.29
CA GLY A 150 14.91 0.01 10.21
C GLY A 150 13.79 0.93 10.72
N LYS A 151 13.22 0.67 11.92
CA LYS A 151 12.25 1.56 12.57
C LYS A 151 12.86 2.90 12.98
N GLN A 152 14.10 2.90 13.48
CA GLN A 152 14.83 4.13 13.79
C GLN A 152 15.05 4.99 12.54
N LEU A 153 15.42 4.37 11.41
CA LEU A 153 15.59 5.11 10.16
C LEU A 153 14.25 5.59 9.59
N PHE A 154 13.20 4.78 9.72
CA PHE A 154 11.86 5.15 9.29
C PHE A 154 11.33 6.40 10.02
N THR A 155 11.65 6.52 11.31
CA THR A 155 11.29 7.66 12.16
C THR A 155 11.77 9.00 11.57
N LEU A 156 12.91 9.03 10.87
CA LEU A 156 13.46 10.26 10.29
C LEU A 156 12.55 10.93 9.26
N PHE A 157 11.63 10.16 8.67
CA PHE A 157 10.71 10.65 7.66
C PHE A 157 9.38 11.10 8.26
N ILE A 158 9.01 10.61 9.44
CA ILE A 158 7.75 10.98 10.08
C ILE A 158 7.89 12.41 10.64
N PRO A 159 6.97 13.33 10.30
CA PRO A 159 6.99 14.66 10.90
C PRO A 159 6.81 14.61 12.43
N LYS A 160 7.53 15.48 13.15
CA LYS A 160 7.39 15.66 14.60
C LYS A 160 5.94 16.07 14.96
N GLY A 161 5.45 15.66 16.12
CA GLY A 161 4.10 15.94 16.60
C GLY A 161 3.01 14.97 16.14
N ILE A 162 3.31 14.03 15.22
CA ILE A 162 2.34 13.05 14.74
C ILE A 162 2.21 11.90 15.74
N ASN A 163 0.98 11.59 16.13
CA ASN A 163 0.65 10.43 16.95
C ASN A 163 -0.27 9.48 16.17
N CYS A 164 0.09 8.21 16.10
CA CYS A 164 -0.71 7.20 15.41
C CYS A 164 -0.62 5.87 16.15
N MET A 165 -1.78 5.27 16.41
CA MET A 165 -1.89 3.89 16.88
C MET A 165 -2.64 3.06 15.85
N GLY A 166 -2.09 1.91 15.51
CA GLY A 166 -2.71 0.98 14.58
C GLY A 166 -2.23 -0.44 14.80
N ALA A 167 -2.78 -1.34 13.99
CA ALA A 167 -2.45 -2.75 14.02
C ALA A 167 -2.02 -3.22 12.62
N HIS A 168 -0.99 -4.07 12.60
CA HIS A 168 -0.56 -4.80 11.42
C HIS A 168 -1.68 -5.75 10.95
N SER A 169 -1.59 -6.22 9.71
CA SER A 169 -2.60 -7.10 9.12
C SER A 169 -2.75 -8.44 9.84
N THR A 170 -1.67 -8.94 10.43
CA THR A 170 -1.64 -10.22 11.17
C THR A 170 -1.75 -10.04 12.68
N HIS A 171 -2.23 -8.88 13.16
CA HIS A 171 -2.45 -8.67 14.60
C HIS A 171 -3.56 -9.63 15.10
N PRO A 172 -3.29 -10.48 16.10
CA PRO A 172 -4.29 -11.38 16.65
C PRO A 172 -5.27 -10.65 17.59
N ASP A 173 -6.57 -10.86 17.39
CA ASP A 173 -7.63 -10.20 18.17
C ASP A 173 -7.57 -10.48 19.68
N SER A 174 -6.99 -11.61 20.08
CA SER A 174 -6.81 -11.97 21.49
C SER A 174 -5.72 -11.14 22.18
N GLU A 175 -4.79 -10.56 21.43
CA GLU A 175 -3.63 -9.85 21.96
C GLU A 175 -4.02 -8.55 22.65
N ASP A 176 -5.05 -7.86 22.15
CA ASP A 176 -5.56 -6.62 22.75
C ASP A 176 -6.17 -6.83 24.15
N LYS A 177 -6.61 -8.06 24.46
CA LYS A 177 -7.13 -8.44 25.78
C LYS A 177 -6.06 -9.07 26.68
N SER A 178 -4.86 -9.29 26.15
CA SER A 178 -3.77 -9.94 26.85
C SER A 178 -2.94 -8.95 27.67
N VAL A 179 -2.08 -9.49 28.55
CA VAL A 179 -1.09 -8.70 29.30
C VAL A 179 -0.07 -8.04 28.35
N TYR A 180 0.15 -8.63 27.17
CA TYR A 180 1.13 -8.16 26.18
C TYR A 180 0.60 -7.07 25.24
N ARG A 181 -0.55 -6.46 25.54
CA ARG A 181 -1.23 -5.44 24.72
C ARG A 181 -0.33 -4.30 24.21
N TYR A 182 0.66 -3.87 24.99
CA TYR A 182 1.56 -2.76 24.64
C TYR A 182 2.98 -3.20 24.28
N ILE A 183 3.29 -4.50 24.45
CA ILE A 183 4.57 -5.10 24.09
C ILE A 183 4.32 -6.32 23.20
N SER A 184 3.91 -6.03 21.96
CA SER A 184 3.40 -7.09 21.09
C SER A 184 4.47 -8.14 20.77
N PRO A 185 4.26 -9.43 21.08
CA PRO A 185 5.26 -10.46 20.81
C PRO A 185 5.61 -10.54 19.33
N GLY A 186 4.58 -10.48 18.47
CA GLY A 186 4.70 -10.53 17.00
C GLY A 186 5.04 -9.19 16.34
N ASP A 187 5.34 -8.14 17.11
CA ASP A 187 5.61 -6.79 16.59
C ASP A 187 4.48 -6.25 15.69
N THR A 188 3.24 -6.55 16.07
CA THR A 188 2.05 -6.30 15.25
C THR A 188 1.39 -4.96 15.59
N LYS A 189 1.64 -4.39 16.77
CA LYS A 189 1.02 -3.12 17.17
C LYS A 189 1.89 -1.94 16.80
N VAL A 190 1.40 -1.14 15.85
CA VAL A 190 2.07 0.05 15.33
C VAL A 190 1.79 1.22 16.26
N LEU A 191 2.84 1.74 16.89
CA LEU A 191 2.78 2.89 17.78
C LEU A 191 3.77 3.95 17.30
N ILE A 192 3.24 5.10 16.89
CA ILE A 192 4.00 6.30 16.55
C ILE A 192 3.62 7.37 17.56
N GLU A 193 4.61 7.89 18.27
CA GLU A 193 4.44 8.93 19.29
C GLU A 193 5.43 10.07 19.02
N ASP A 194 4.92 11.30 18.93
CA ASP A 194 5.68 12.52 18.59
C ASP A 194 6.58 12.36 17.35
N GLY A 195 6.08 11.66 16.33
CA GLY A 195 6.82 11.35 15.11
C GLY A 195 7.86 10.24 15.23
N ILE A 196 7.93 9.50 16.36
CA ILE A 196 8.86 8.39 16.57
C ILE A 196 8.12 7.05 16.45
N LEU A 197 8.58 6.16 15.57
CA LEU A 197 8.04 4.81 15.45
C LEU A 197 8.63 3.91 16.55
N LEU A 198 7.86 3.70 17.62
CA LEU A 198 8.28 2.95 18.81
C LEU A 198 8.18 1.43 18.60
N SER A 199 7.06 0.96 18.05
CA SER A 199 6.82 -0.48 17.83
C SER A 199 5.98 -0.73 16.59
N GLY A 200 6.01 -1.98 16.11
CA GLY A 200 5.11 -2.45 15.07
C GLY A 200 5.69 -2.47 13.66
N ILE A 201 5.23 -3.45 12.86
CA ILE A 201 5.57 -3.58 11.45
C ILE A 201 4.60 -2.77 10.61
N VAL A 202 5.14 -1.86 9.82
CA VAL A 202 4.38 -0.97 8.95
C VAL A 202 3.87 -1.73 7.72
N CYS A 203 2.56 -1.67 7.46
CA CYS A 203 1.93 -2.32 6.30
C CYS A 203 0.92 -1.44 5.59
N SER A 204 0.12 -2.03 4.69
CA SER A 204 -0.94 -1.35 3.94
C SER A 204 -1.98 -0.67 4.85
N ARG A 205 -2.19 -1.17 6.08
CA ARG A 205 -3.09 -0.52 7.04
C ARG A 205 -2.53 0.83 7.52
N THR A 206 -1.21 0.94 7.67
CA THR A 206 -0.53 2.14 8.16
C THR A 206 -0.18 3.12 7.03
N LEU A 207 0.39 2.64 5.92
CA LEU A 207 0.87 3.46 4.79
C LEU A 207 -0.03 3.42 3.55
N GLY A 208 -1.13 2.66 3.58
CA GLY A 208 -2.06 2.59 2.48
C GLY A 208 -3.15 3.65 2.55
N ARG A 209 -4.33 3.28 2.01
CA ARG A 209 -5.49 4.17 1.80
C ARG A 209 -6.56 4.04 2.88
N SER A 210 -6.25 3.35 3.98
CA SER A 210 -7.20 3.13 5.07
C SER A 210 -7.54 4.43 5.80
N SER A 211 -8.76 4.53 6.33
CA SER A 211 -9.10 5.56 7.30
C SER A 211 -8.20 5.41 8.54
N GLY A 212 -7.81 6.52 9.16
CA GLY A 212 -6.84 6.51 10.28
C GLY A 212 -5.42 6.04 9.93
N SER A 213 -5.08 5.84 8.65
CA SER A 213 -3.69 5.58 8.25
C SER A 213 -2.78 6.77 8.58
N LEU A 214 -1.47 6.52 8.66
CA LEU A 214 -0.47 7.55 8.97
C LEU A 214 -0.57 8.74 8.01
N ILE A 215 -0.77 8.47 6.71
CA ILE A 215 -0.96 9.50 5.68
C ILE A 215 -2.20 10.33 5.96
N HIS A 216 -3.30 9.69 6.36
CA HIS A 216 -4.53 10.41 6.69
C HIS A 216 -4.30 11.40 7.83
N ILE A 217 -3.61 10.96 8.89
CA ILE A 217 -3.30 11.81 10.05
C ILE A 217 -2.40 12.97 9.65
N ILE A 218 -1.32 12.71 8.91
CA ILE A 218 -0.39 13.76 8.44
C ILE A 218 -1.11 14.82 7.60
N VAL A 219 -2.01 14.41 6.71
CA VAL A 219 -2.76 15.37 5.87
C VAL A 219 -3.69 16.24 6.70
N LEU A 220 -4.33 15.67 7.75
CA LEU A 220 -5.24 16.41 8.62
C LEU A 220 -4.51 17.34 9.60
N GLU A 221 -3.42 16.88 10.21
CA GLU A 221 -2.71 17.65 11.25
C GLU A 221 -1.72 18.67 10.66
N LEU A 222 -0.98 18.31 9.61
CA LEU A 222 0.13 19.11 9.08
C LEU A 222 -0.10 19.61 7.64
N GLY A 223 -1.15 19.12 6.98
CA GLY A 223 -1.54 19.55 5.65
C GLY A 223 -0.90 18.76 4.51
N SER A 224 -1.43 19.01 3.30
CA SER A 224 -1.08 18.26 2.09
C SER A 224 0.37 18.44 1.60
N ASP A 225 0.99 19.59 1.84
CA ASP A 225 2.36 19.83 1.39
C ASP A 225 3.38 19.01 2.17
N VAL A 226 3.16 18.82 3.48
CA VAL A 226 3.98 17.96 4.33
C VAL A 226 3.78 16.50 3.93
N ALA A 227 2.54 16.06 3.73
CA ALA A 227 2.25 14.71 3.24
C ALA A 227 2.93 14.41 1.90
N LYS A 228 2.92 15.35 0.95
CA LYS A 228 3.62 15.22 -0.35
C LYS A 228 5.13 15.00 -0.17
N ARG A 229 5.76 15.73 0.75
CA ARG A 229 7.19 15.56 1.06
C ARG A 229 7.45 14.19 1.67
N PHE A 230 6.63 13.80 2.65
CA PHE A 230 6.69 12.47 3.27
C PHE A 230 6.64 11.35 2.22
N PHE A 231 5.65 11.35 1.32
CA PHE A 231 5.52 10.40 0.22
C PHE A 231 6.76 10.30 -0.66
N SER A 232 7.33 11.46 -1.02
CA SER A 232 8.48 11.50 -1.93
C SER A 232 9.74 10.95 -1.26
N GLN A 233 9.96 11.29 0.01
CA GLN A 233 11.14 10.86 0.76
C GLN A 233 11.08 9.38 1.10
N ILE A 234 9.95 8.91 1.62
CA ILE A 234 9.79 7.51 2.04
C ILE A 234 9.95 6.54 0.87
N GLN A 235 9.39 6.87 -0.30
CA GLN A 235 9.54 6.04 -1.50
C GLN A 235 10.99 5.98 -1.97
N ARG A 236 11.68 7.13 -2.04
CA ARG A 236 13.09 7.17 -2.44
C ARG A 236 13.96 6.37 -1.49
N PHE A 237 13.76 6.55 -0.18
CA PHE A 237 14.50 5.83 0.84
C PHE A 237 14.28 4.32 0.74
N ILE A 238 13.01 3.88 0.72
CA ILE A 238 12.69 2.45 0.72
C ILE A 238 13.12 1.78 -0.58
N ASN A 239 12.95 2.43 -1.73
CA ASN A 239 13.35 1.84 -3.00
C ASN A 239 14.88 1.61 -3.05
N ASN A 240 15.68 2.55 -2.54
CA ASN A 240 17.13 2.36 -2.43
C ASN A 240 17.50 1.29 -1.40
N PHE A 241 16.77 1.21 -0.28
CA PHE A 241 16.93 0.10 0.67
C PHE A 241 16.61 -1.25 0.04
N LEU A 242 15.56 -1.33 -0.77
CA LEU A 242 15.17 -2.55 -1.47
C LEU A 242 16.22 -2.96 -2.52
N CYS A 243 16.96 -2.02 -3.11
CA CYS A 243 18.10 -2.34 -3.97
C CYS A 243 19.25 -3.03 -3.21
N ILE A 244 19.41 -2.79 -1.90
CA ILE A 244 20.43 -3.43 -1.07
C ILE A 244 19.98 -4.83 -0.64
N VAL A 245 18.74 -4.95 -0.17
CA VAL A 245 18.22 -6.21 0.37
C VAL A 245 17.81 -7.19 -0.74
N GLY A 246 17.23 -6.67 -1.82
CA GLY A 246 16.60 -7.47 -2.87
C GLY A 246 15.26 -8.05 -2.42
N HIS A 247 14.36 -8.25 -3.38
CA HIS A 247 13.13 -9.01 -3.17
C HIS A 247 12.76 -9.72 -4.47
N SER A 248 12.36 -10.99 -4.36
CA SER A 248 11.98 -11.82 -5.49
C SER A 248 10.97 -12.87 -5.02
N ILE A 249 10.24 -13.43 -5.98
CA ILE A 249 9.41 -14.61 -5.80
C ILE A 249 9.85 -15.65 -6.83
N GLY A 250 9.91 -16.92 -6.45
CA GLY A 250 10.25 -18.03 -7.32
C GLY A 250 9.24 -19.17 -7.23
N ILE A 251 9.41 -20.20 -8.04
CA ILE A 251 8.51 -21.36 -8.01
C ILE A 251 8.56 -22.12 -6.68
N ALA A 252 9.69 -22.05 -5.97
CA ALA A 252 9.85 -22.65 -4.65
C ALA A 252 8.87 -22.06 -3.62
N ASP A 253 8.53 -20.77 -3.74
CA ASP A 253 7.57 -20.10 -2.85
C ASP A 253 6.13 -20.58 -3.08
N CYS A 254 5.87 -21.31 -4.17
CA CYS A 254 4.56 -21.90 -4.49
C CYS A 254 4.46 -23.39 -4.15
N ILE A 255 5.54 -24.02 -3.67
CA ILE A 255 5.57 -25.45 -3.36
C ILE A 255 5.30 -25.64 -1.87
N ALA A 256 4.18 -26.29 -1.55
CA ALA A 256 3.87 -26.72 -0.19
C ALA A 256 4.72 -27.93 0.23
N ASP A 257 4.89 -28.11 1.53
CA ASP A 257 5.53 -29.30 2.10
C ASP A 257 4.69 -30.57 1.85
N ARG A 258 5.34 -31.72 1.96
CA ARG A 258 4.73 -33.02 1.64
C ARG A 258 3.61 -33.41 2.60
N ASP A 259 3.70 -32.98 3.85
CA ASP A 259 2.72 -33.32 4.89
C ASP A 259 1.45 -32.50 4.65
N THR A 260 1.57 -31.19 4.45
CA THR A 260 0.47 -30.31 4.02
C THR A 260 -0.16 -30.78 2.71
N TYR A 261 0.64 -31.21 1.73
CA TYR A 261 0.10 -31.72 0.47
C TYR A 261 -0.75 -33.00 0.68
N SER A 262 -0.31 -33.89 1.57
CA SER A 262 -1.03 -35.11 1.91
C SER A 262 -2.35 -34.79 2.64
N GLU A 263 -2.34 -33.84 3.58
CA GLU A 263 -3.55 -33.35 4.27
C GLU A 263 -4.54 -32.70 3.29
N ILE A 264 -4.06 -31.91 2.34
CA ILE A 264 -4.88 -31.32 1.27
C ILE A 264 -5.53 -32.41 0.42
N GLN A 265 -4.79 -33.44 0.00
CA GLN A 265 -5.33 -34.55 -0.78
C GLN A 265 -6.39 -35.34 -0.01
N GLN A 266 -6.15 -35.58 1.28
CA GLN A 266 -7.12 -36.26 2.13
C GLN A 266 -8.42 -35.44 2.25
N THR A 267 -8.31 -34.14 2.51
CA THR A 267 -9.46 -33.23 2.61
C THR A 267 -10.29 -33.19 1.31
N ILE A 268 -9.61 -33.18 0.15
CA ILE A 268 -10.26 -33.25 -1.17
C ILE A 268 -10.97 -34.59 -1.36
N PHE A 269 -10.34 -35.70 -0.99
CA PHE A 269 -10.92 -37.03 -1.11
C PHE A 269 -12.18 -37.18 -0.26
N GLU A 270 -12.14 -36.76 1.00
CA GLU A 270 -13.28 -36.77 1.92
C GLU A 270 -14.44 -35.92 1.38
N SER A 271 -14.14 -34.73 0.86
CA SER A 271 -15.14 -33.83 0.28
C SER A 271 -15.79 -34.42 -0.98
N LYS A 272 -14.99 -35.05 -1.86
CA LYS A 272 -15.53 -35.77 -3.04
C LYS A 272 -16.46 -36.91 -2.63
N ARG A 273 -16.11 -37.65 -1.58
CA ARG A 273 -16.96 -38.73 -1.05
C ARG A 273 -18.29 -38.20 -0.53
N GLN A 274 -18.29 -37.06 0.17
CA GLN A 274 -19.53 -36.42 0.63
C GLN A 274 -20.42 -35.96 -0.54
N VAL A 275 -19.82 -35.46 -1.62
CA VAL A 275 -20.58 -35.08 -2.83
C VAL A 275 -21.22 -36.31 -3.50
N ILE A 276 -20.51 -37.44 -3.55
CA ILE A 276 -21.07 -38.69 -4.10
C ILE A 276 -22.26 -39.17 -3.26
N ASP A 277 -22.17 -39.12 -1.93
CA ASP A 277 -23.29 -39.47 -1.04
C ASP A 277 -24.54 -38.60 -1.32
N ILE A 278 -24.36 -37.30 -1.56
CA ILE A 278 -25.47 -36.41 -1.92
C ILE A 278 -26.05 -36.75 -3.29
N ILE A 279 -25.22 -37.11 -4.27
CA ILE A 279 -25.67 -37.55 -5.59
C ILE A 279 -26.51 -38.82 -5.47
N GLU A 280 -26.07 -39.80 -4.67
CA GLU A 280 -26.82 -41.03 -4.43
C GLU A 280 -28.16 -40.75 -3.73
N ARG A 281 -28.16 -39.91 -2.70
CA ARG A 281 -29.40 -39.47 -2.02
C ARG A 281 -30.36 -38.72 -2.95
N ALA A 282 -29.82 -37.93 -3.88
CA ALA A 282 -30.63 -37.25 -4.91
C ALA A 282 -31.24 -38.25 -5.91
N HIS A 283 -30.48 -39.24 -6.36
CA HIS A 283 -30.99 -40.30 -7.25
C HIS A 283 -32.05 -41.18 -6.58
N ASN A 284 -31.92 -41.45 -5.28
CA ASN A 284 -32.88 -42.23 -4.51
C ASN A 284 -34.11 -41.42 -4.05
N ASN A 285 -34.25 -40.16 -4.46
CA ASN A 285 -35.31 -39.22 -4.02
C ASN A 285 -35.36 -39.00 -2.49
N GLU A 286 -34.24 -39.18 -1.79
CA GLU A 286 -34.12 -38.97 -0.35
C GLU A 286 -33.74 -37.53 0.02
N LEU A 287 -33.41 -36.71 -0.99
CA LEU A 287 -33.05 -35.32 -0.83
C LEU A 287 -34.31 -34.46 -0.60
N LYS A 288 -34.41 -33.84 0.59
CA LYS A 288 -35.51 -32.92 0.92
C LYS A 288 -35.21 -31.53 0.36
N THR A 289 -36.21 -30.92 -0.28
CA THR A 289 -36.11 -29.55 -0.77
C THR A 289 -36.03 -28.56 0.37
N THR A 290 -35.11 -27.59 0.25
CA THR A 290 -35.10 -26.44 1.17
C THR A 290 -36.26 -25.49 0.83
N PRO A 291 -36.90 -24.86 1.83
CA PRO A 291 -38.02 -23.94 1.57
C PRO A 291 -37.63 -22.82 0.60
N GLY A 292 -38.45 -22.60 -0.42
CA GLY A 292 -38.21 -21.55 -1.43
C GLY A 292 -37.25 -21.95 -2.57
N ASN A 293 -36.69 -23.16 -2.55
CA ASN A 293 -35.82 -23.67 -3.60
C ASN A 293 -36.43 -24.89 -4.30
N THR A 294 -36.12 -25.03 -5.59
CA THR A 294 -36.36 -26.28 -6.32
C THR A 294 -35.42 -27.38 -5.82
N LEU A 295 -35.73 -28.65 -6.13
CA LEU A 295 -34.88 -29.79 -5.80
C LEU A 295 -33.47 -29.66 -6.41
N LYS A 296 -33.39 -29.22 -7.67
CA LYS A 296 -32.11 -28.95 -8.36
C LYS A 296 -31.31 -27.85 -7.67
N GLN A 297 -31.95 -26.74 -7.29
CA GLN A 297 -31.28 -25.67 -6.56
C GLN A 297 -30.82 -26.10 -5.17
N THR A 298 -31.60 -26.94 -4.48
CA THR A 298 -31.20 -27.47 -3.16
C THR A 298 -29.96 -28.36 -3.29
N PHE A 299 -29.95 -29.26 -4.28
CA PHE A 299 -28.79 -30.08 -4.60
C PHE A 299 -27.54 -29.23 -4.89
N GLU A 300 -27.66 -28.26 -5.80
CA GLU A 300 -26.55 -27.35 -6.14
C GLU A 300 -26.04 -26.59 -4.92
N ASN A 301 -26.94 -26.10 -4.05
CA ASN A 301 -26.54 -25.37 -2.85
C ASN A 301 -25.78 -26.26 -1.86
N GLU A 302 -26.20 -27.51 -1.64
CA GLU A 302 -25.49 -28.43 -0.75
C GLU A 302 -24.11 -28.83 -1.30
N VAL A 303 -24.02 -29.12 -2.60
CA VAL A 303 -22.74 -29.43 -3.26
C VAL A 303 -21.79 -28.23 -3.18
N ASN A 304 -22.27 -27.03 -3.53
CA ASN A 304 -21.47 -25.81 -3.46
C ASN A 304 -21.00 -25.52 -2.03
N LYS A 305 -21.82 -25.79 -1.01
CA LYS A 305 -21.43 -25.62 0.40
C LYS A 305 -20.23 -26.52 0.76
N ILE A 306 -20.25 -27.79 0.35
CA ILE A 306 -19.15 -28.73 0.62
C ILE A 306 -17.89 -28.33 -0.14
N LEU A 307 -18.01 -28.00 -1.43
CA LEU A 307 -16.86 -27.62 -2.24
C LEU A 307 -16.21 -26.31 -1.76
N ASN A 308 -17.01 -25.32 -1.37
CA ASN A 308 -16.51 -24.10 -0.76
C ASN A 308 -15.80 -24.38 0.58
N SER A 309 -16.40 -25.21 1.44
CA SER A 309 -15.75 -25.60 2.70
C SER A 309 -14.42 -26.34 2.48
N CYS A 310 -14.36 -27.22 1.47
CA CYS A 310 -13.13 -27.91 1.10
C CYS A 310 -12.05 -26.92 0.64
N ARG A 311 -12.41 -25.98 -0.25
CA ARG A 311 -11.50 -24.95 -0.74
C ARG A 311 -10.96 -24.08 0.38
N ASP A 312 -11.82 -23.65 1.29
CA ASP A 312 -11.44 -22.75 2.38
C ASP A 312 -10.57 -23.49 3.44
N SER A 313 -10.85 -24.76 3.71
CA SER A 313 -10.04 -25.61 4.60
C SER A 313 -8.65 -25.89 4.01
N THR A 314 -8.58 -26.30 2.74
CA THR A 314 -7.31 -26.54 2.05
C THR A 314 -6.48 -25.28 1.91
N GLY A 315 -7.11 -24.12 1.63
CA GLY A 315 -6.43 -22.83 1.64
C GLY A 315 -5.89 -22.43 3.02
N SER A 316 -6.66 -22.69 4.09
CA SER A 316 -6.22 -22.41 5.46
C SER A 316 -5.08 -23.33 5.92
N CYS A 317 -5.07 -24.59 5.45
CA CYS A 317 -3.98 -25.53 5.67
C CYS A 317 -2.71 -25.06 4.96
N ALA A 318 -2.81 -24.66 3.69
CA ALA A 318 -1.67 -24.14 2.92
C ALA A 318 -1.12 -22.79 3.44
N GLN A 319 -1.92 -22.00 4.15
CA GLN A 319 -1.49 -20.72 4.72
C GLN A 319 -0.75 -20.85 6.06
N LYS A 320 -0.97 -21.95 6.80
CA LYS A 320 -0.33 -22.19 8.10
C LYS A 320 1.13 -22.57 7.93
#